data_AF-A0A0K2RAB2-F1
#
_entry.id   AF-A0A0K2RAB2-F1
#
_cell.length_a   1.000
_cell.length_b   1.000
_cell.length_c   1.000
_cell.angle_alpha   90.00
_cell.angle_beta   90.00
_cell.angle_gamma   90.00
#
_symmetry.space_group_name_H-M   'P 1'
#
loop_
_entity.id
_entity.type
_entity.pdbx_description
1 polymer ?
#
loop_
_entity_poly.entity_id
_entity_poly.type
_entity_poly.pdbx_seq_one_letter_code
_entity_poly.pdbx_strand_id
1 'polypeptide(L)'
;MHPASLHRRTREPLADVTNAYEDFFALFHGFKEFVDFFHFQDLMTPDYAEVLFYLPFDNFKRSGTPATTEEYVKYRERALEFIAARNRRMVEWVMEYHPEIEVRHSD
;
A
#
# COMPACT_ATOMS: atom_id res chain seq x y z
N MET A 1 -14.50 -33.82 -25.10
CA MET A 1 -14.68 -34.19 -23.68
C MET A 1 -13.30 -34.58 -23.15
N HIS A 2 -12.67 -33.71 -22.36
CA HIS A 2 -11.38 -34.00 -21.73
C HIS A 2 -11.56 -33.88 -20.21
N PRO A 3 -11.07 -34.85 -19.42
CA PRO A 3 -11.46 -35.04 -18.04
C PRO A 3 -10.81 -34.01 -17.12
N ALA A 4 -11.40 -33.88 -15.95
CA ALA A 4 -11.08 -32.90 -14.91
C ALA A 4 -9.59 -32.81 -14.58
N SER A 5 -9.09 -31.58 -14.54
CA SER A 5 -7.99 -31.22 -13.67
C SER A 5 -8.57 -30.41 -12.51
N LEU A 6 -8.98 -31.10 -11.44
CA LEU A 6 -9.06 -30.50 -10.11
C LEU A 6 -7.65 -30.03 -9.76
N HIS A 7 -7.36 -28.78 -10.06
CA HIS A 7 -6.22 -28.07 -9.52
C HIS A 7 -6.80 -26.92 -8.71
N ARG A 8 -7.15 -27.22 -7.46
CA ARG A 8 -7.19 -26.19 -6.43
C ARG A 8 -5.74 -25.82 -6.12
N ARG A 9 -5.05 -25.21 -7.10
CA ARG A 9 -3.85 -24.42 -6.81
C ARG A 9 -4.37 -23.37 -5.85
N THR A 10 -3.77 -23.28 -4.67
CA THR A 10 -3.80 -22.08 -3.85
C THR A 10 -3.39 -20.93 -4.76
N ARG A 11 -4.38 -20.28 -5.39
CA ARG A 11 -4.16 -19.11 -6.22
C ARG A 11 -3.91 -18.01 -5.20
N GLU A 12 -2.69 -17.47 -5.18
CA GLU A 12 -2.39 -16.28 -4.40
C GLU A 12 -3.49 -15.24 -4.67
N PRO A 13 -4.20 -14.73 -3.66
CA PRO A 13 -5.41 -13.92 -3.86
C PRO A 13 -5.20 -12.70 -4.76
N LEU A 14 -3.96 -12.25 -4.87
CA LEU A 14 -3.56 -11.10 -5.66
C LEU A 14 -2.92 -11.44 -7.02
N ALA A 15 -2.58 -12.71 -7.31
CA ALA A 15 -1.79 -13.07 -8.50
C ALA A 15 -2.42 -12.61 -9.82
N ASP A 16 -3.72 -12.84 -10.00
CA ASP A 16 -4.41 -12.44 -11.23
C ASP A 16 -4.36 -10.91 -11.41
N VAL A 17 -4.43 -10.15 -10.32
CA VAL A 17 -4.42 -8.69 -10.31
C VAL A 17 -3.00 -8.14 -10.48
N THR A 18 -2.00 -8.70 -9.81
CA THR A 18 -0.60 -8.27 -9.94
C THR A 18 -0.07 -8.54 -11.35
N ASN A 19 -0.42 -9.70 -11.94
CA ASN A 19 0.00 -10.06 -13.29
C ASN A 19 -0.66 -9.17 -14.35
N ALA A 20 -1.91 -8.73 -14.13
CA ALA A 20 -2.58 -7.82 -15.06
C ALA A 20 -1.90 -6.44 -15.18
N TYR A 21 -1.07 -6.07 -14.19
CA TYR A 21 -0.32 -4.82 -14.15
C TYR A 21 1.20 -5.05 -14.08
N GLU A 22 1.70 -6.19 -14.58
CA GLU A 22 3.12 -6.56 -14.47
C GLU A 22 4.06 -5.50 -15.08
N ASP A 23 3.71 -4.97 -16.26
CA ASP A 23 4.50 -3.94 -16.94
C ASP A 23 4.61 -2.64 -16.13
N PHE A 24 3.57 -2.29 -15.38
CA PHE A 24 3.59 -1.14 -14.48
C PHE A 24 4.54 -1.39 -13.31
N PHE A 25 4.46 -2.57 -12.68
CA PHE A 25 5.34 -2.89 -11.56
C PHE A 25 6.80 -3.05 -11.99
N ALA A 26 7.06 -3.49 -13.23
CA ALA A 26 8.40 -3.61 -13.78
C ALA A 26 9.15 -2.26 -13.91
N LEU A 27 8.43 -1.13 -13.87
CA LEU A 27 9.04 0.21 -13.80
C LEU A 27 9.81 0.43 -12.49
N PHE A 28 9.44 -0.30 -11.44
CA PHE A 28 10.06 -0.24 -10.14
C PHE A 28 10.93 -1.49 -10.01
N HIS A 29 12.24 -1.33 -9.83
CA HIS A 29 13.20 -2.46 -9.78
C HIS A 29 13.04 -3.41 -8.58
N GLY A 30 11.91 -3.33 -7.88
CA GLY A 30 11.54 -4.15 -6.74
C GLY A 30 10.39 -3.52 -5.95
N PHE A 31 9.86 -4.29 -5.00
CA PHE A 31 8.77 -3.82 -4.14
C PHE A 31 9.20 -2.70 -3.21
N LYS A 32 10.44 -2.74 -2.70
CA LYS A 32 10.99 -1.67 -1.87
C LYS A 32 11.07 -0.36 -2.65
N GLU A 33 11.57 -0.40 -3.88
CA GLU A 33 11.68 0.75 -4.77
C GLU A 33 10.31 1.33 -5.11
N PHE A 34 9.30 0.49 -5.30
CA PHE A 34 7.91 0.92 -5.44
C PHE A 34 7.40 1.65 -4.19
N VAL A 35 7.60 1.08 -3.00
CA VAL A 35 7.22 1.72 -1.72
C VAL A 35 7.94 3.05 -1.54
N ASP A 36 9.24 3.10 -1.86
CA ASP A 36 10.05 4.30 -1.71
C ASP A 36 9.64 5.42 -2.67
N PHE A 37 9.42 5.08 -3.94
CA PHE A 37 9.01 6.02 -4.97
C PHE A 37 7.70 6.74 -4.61
N PHE A 38 6.74 6.01 -4.03
CA PHE A 38 5.45 6.60 -3.64
C PHE A 38 5.40 7.11 -2.19
N HIS A 39 6.49 7.00 -1.43
CA HIS A 39 6.57 7.39 -0.02
C HIS A 39 5.63 6.60 0.92
N PHE A 40 5.52 5.29 0.73
CA PHE A 40 4.60 4.40 1.46
C PHE A 40 5.22 3.68 2.68
N GLN A 41 6.38 4.11 3.16
CA GLN A 41 7.14 3.41 4.20
C GLN A 41 6.37 3.21 5.51
N ASP A 42 5.46 4.13 5.89
CA ASP A 42 4.66 3.99 7.12
C ASP A 42 3.55 2.92 7.02
N LEU A 43 3.34 2.35 5.84
CA LEU A 43 2.46 1.20 5.61
C LEU A 43 3.22 -0.13 5.65
N MET A 44 4.50 -0.12 5.99
CA MET A 44 5.36 -1.30 5.96
C MET A 44 5.99 -1.56 7.31
N THR A 45 6.30 -2.83 7.60
CA THR A 45 7.28 -3.15 8.62
C THR A 45 8.66 -2.57 8.26
N PRO A 46 9.55 -2.31 9.24
CA PRO A 46 10.85 -1.70 8.96
C PRO A 46 11.74 -2.45 7.95
N ASP A 47 11.53 -3.76 7.81
CA ASP A 47 12.23 -4.65 6.88
C ASP A 47 11.52 -4.80 5.53
N TYR A 48 10.40 -4.09 5.31
CA TYR A 48 9.58 -4.15 4.10
C TYR A 48 8.97 -5.54 3.83
N ALA A 49 8.96 -6.42 4.82
CA ALA A 49 8.44 -7.78 4.66
C ALA A 49 6.90 -7.84 4.69
N GLU A 50 6.25 -6.95 5.43
CA GLU A 50 4.80 -7.01 5.64
C GLU A 50 4.13 -5.64 5.54
N VAL A 51 2.91 -5.64 4.98
CA VAL A 51 2.04 -4.46 4.92
C VAL A 51 1.29 -4.30 6.25
N LEU A 52 1.34 -3.11 6.83
CA LEU A 52 0.61 -2.71 8.02
C LEU A 52 -0.81 -2.25 7.66
N PHE A 53 -1.78 -3.13 7.86
CA PHE A 53 -3.18 -2.84 7.55
C PHE A 53 -3.84 -1.92 8.60
N TYR A 54 -4.71 -1.01 8.16
CA TYR A 54 -5.47 -0.13 9.05
C TYR A 54 -6.53 -0.85 9.89
N LEU A 55 -6.94 -2.05 9.48
CA LEU A 55 -7.86 -2.92 10.21
C LEU A 55 -7.24 -4.33 10.32
N PRO A 56 -7.72 -5.19 11.23
CA PRO A 56 -7.24 -6.57 11.32
C PRO A 56 -7.32 -7.27 9.96
N PHE A 57 -6.19 -7.84 9.53
CA PHE A 57 -6.10 -8.60 8.29
C PHE A 57 -6.58 -10.04 8.51
N ASP A 58 -7.52 -10.50 7.68
CA ASP A 58 -8.15 -11.82 7.83
C ASP A 58 -7.87 -12.76 6.64
N ASN A 59 -6.81 -12.47 5.89
CA ASN A 59 -6.44 -13.19 4.66
C ASN A 59 -7.51 -13.08 3.57
N PHE A 60 -7.95 -11.85 3.29
CA PHE A 60 -8.93 -11.51 2.24
C PHE A 60 -10.28 -12.25 2.37
N LYS A 61 -10.68 -12.62 3.60
CA LYS A 61 -11.94 -13.36 3.84
C LYS A 61 -13.15 -12.44 3.89
N ARG A 62 -12.96 -11.18 4.26
CA ARG A 62 -14.00 -10.14 4.29
C ARG A 62 -13.69 -9.00 3.32
N SER A 63 -14.67 -8.11 3.11
CA SER A 63 -14.45 -6.85 2.39
C SER A 63 -13.38 -6.01 3.09
N GLY A 64 -12.49 -5.37 2.32
CA GLY A 64 -11.49 -4.44 2.86
C GLY A 64 -12.08 -3.15 3.46
N THR A 65 -13.38 -2.93 3.33
CA THR A 65 -14.08 -1.76 3.86
C THR A 65 -14.49 -1.97 5.33
N PRO A 66 -14.47 -0.90 6.16
CA PRO A 66 -15.02 -0.95 7.52
C PRO A 66 -16.46 -1.50 7.54
N ALA A 67 -16.75 -2.40 8.47
CA ALA A 67 -18.07 -3.01 8.63
C ALA A 67 -18.92 -2.33 9.72
N THR A 68 -18.28 -1.58 10.63
CA THR A 68 -18.94 -0.87 11.72
C THR A 68 -18.46 0.57 11.84
N THR A 69 -19.19 1.39 12.59
CA THR A 69 -18.80 2.77 12.90
C THR A 69 -17.44 2.83 13.61
N GLU A 70 -17.17 1.90 14.52
CA GLU A 70 -15.91 1.82 15.25
C GLU A 70 -14.76 1.46 14.31
N GLU A 71 -14.96 0.50 13.40
CA GLU A 71 -13.96 0.20 12.36
C GLU A 71 -13.73 1.40 11.45
N TYR A 72 -14.79 2.15 11.10
CA TYR A 72 -14.66 3.33 10.26
C TYR A 72 -13.86 4.43 10.95
N VAL A 73 -14.16 4.72 12.22
CA VAL A 73 -13.40 5.70 13.01
C VAL A 73 -11.92 5.32 13.07
N LYS A 74 -11.62 4.05 13.36
CA LYS A 74 -10.25 3.53 13.42
C LYS A 74 -9.53 3.62 12.08
N TYR A 75 -10.19 3.23 11.01
CA TYR A 75 -9.67 3.33 9.65
C TYR A 75 -9.36 4.77 9.28
N ARG A 76 -10.31 5.69 9.54
CA ARG A 76 -10.19 7.12 9.24
C ARG A 76 -9.00 7.73 9.97
N GLU A 77 -8.86 7.48 11.27
CA GLU A 77 -7.76 8.02 12.06
C GLU A 77 -6.40 7.57 11.53
N ARG A 78 -6.24 6.27 11.24
CA ARG A 78 -5.00 5.73 10.67
C ARG A 78 -4.70 6.25 9.27
N ALA A 79 -5.73 6.42 8.45
CA ALA A 79 -5.58 7.00 7.12
C ALA A 79 -5.12 8.47 7.21
N LEU A 80 -5.68 9.26 8.13
CA LEU A 80 -5.25 10.64 8.36
C LEU A 80 -3.81 10.72 8.88
N GLU A 81 -3.43 9.84 9.81
CA GLU A 81 -2.05 9.72 10.31
C GLU A 81 -1.06 9.40 9.19
N PHE A 82 -1.39 8.43 8.33
CA PHE A 82 -0.58 8.09 7.17
C PHE A 82 -0.45 9.25 6.19
N ILE A 83 -1.56 9.94 5.85
CA ILE A 83 -1.53 11.09 4.95
C ILE A 83 -0.60 12.18 5.52
N ALA A 84 -0.71 12.48 6.81
CA ALA A 84 0.14 13.47 7.46
C ALA A 84 1.63 13.05 7.43
N ALA A 85 1.94 11.78 7.71
CA ALA A 85 3.31 11.26 7.68
C ALA A 85 3.91 11.27 6.26
N ARG A 86 3.15 10.81 5.27
CA ARG A 86 3.55 10.84 3.87
C ARG A 86 3.78 12.27 3.36
N ASN A 87 2.92 13.22 3.74
CA ASN A 87 3.08 14.62 3.39
C ASN A 87 4.40 15.18 3.94
N ARG A 88 4.75 14.87 5.19
CA ARG A 88 6.06 15.27 5.76
C ARG A 88 7.22 14.70 4.94
N ARG A 89 7.17 13.41 4.59
CA ARG A 89 8.21 12.76 3.78
C ARG A 89 8.35 13.39 2.39
N MET A 90 7.23 13.73 1.74
CA MET A 90 7.25 14.44 0.46
C MET A 90 7.86 15.84 0.59
N VAL A 91 7.52 16.57 1.65
CA VAL A 91 8.11 17.89 1.94
C VAL A 91 9.61 17.77 2.15
N GLU A 92 10.06 16.85 2.99
CA GLU A 92 11.48 16.60 3.24
C GLU A 92 12.22 16.29 1.94
N TRP A 93 11.66 15.42 1.10
CA TRP A 93 12.24 15.07 -0.19
C TRP A 93 12.32 16.28 -1.14
N VAL A 94 11.27 17.09 -1.24
CA VAL A 94 11.29 18.31 -2.08
C VAL A 94 12.35 19.29 -1.56
N MET A 95 12.42 19.51 -0.25
CA MET A 95 13.40 20.43 0.34
C MET A 95 14.84 19.96 0.14
N GLU A 96 15.08 18.65 0.13
CA GLU A 96 16.41 18.07 -0.07
C GLU A 96 16.86 18.08 -1.53
N TYR A 97 15.98 17.70 -2.46
CA TYR A 97 16.34 17.45 -3.87
C TYR A 97 15.88 18.55 -4.85
N HIS A 98 14.95 19.40 -4.44
CA HIS A 98 14.35 20.47 -5.23
C HIS A 98 14.23 21.78 -4.44
N PRO A 99 15.34 22.35 -3.95
CA PRO A 99 15.32 23.54 -3.09
C PRO A 99 14.75 24.79 -3.78
N GLU A 100 14.61 24.77 -5.11
CA GLU A 100 13.95 25.80 -5.90
C GLU A 100 12.41 25.81 -5.76
N ILE A 101 11.82 24.73 -5.27
CA ILE A 101 10.36 24.61 -5.10
C ILE A 101 9.95 25.17 -3.75
N GLU A 102 9.06 26.15 -3.75
CA GLU A 102 8.44 26.66 -2.52
C GLU A 102 7.46 25.63 -1.94
N VAL A 103 7.78 25.09 -0.77
CA VAL A 103 6.88 24.22 -0.02
C VAL A 103 5.94 25.06 0.84
N ARG A 104 4.63 24.96 0.56
CA ARG A 104 3.60 25.55 1.42
C ARG A 104 3.35 24.66 2.62
N HIS A 105 3.59 25.17 3.81
CA HIS A 105 3.16 24.55 5.05
C HIS A 105 1.69 24.91 5.29
N SER A 106 0.86 23.91 5.57
CA SER A 106 -0.47 24.14 6.14
C SER A 106 -0.31 24.16 7.66
N ASP A 107 -0.60 25.31 8.27
CA ASP A 107 -0.64 25.49 9.74
C ASP A 107 -1.65 24.54 10.41
#